data_AF-A0A951EJW5-F1
#
_entry.id   AF-A0A951EJW5-F1
#
_cell.length_a   1.000
_cell.length_b   1.000
_cell.length_c   1.000
_cell.angle_alpha   90.00
_cell.angle_beta   90.00
_cell.angle_gamma   90.00
#
_symmetry.space_group_name_H-M   'P 1'
#
loop_
_entity.id
_entity.type
_entity.pdbx_description
1 polymer ?
#
loop_
_entity_poly.entity_id
_entity_poly.type
_entity_poly.pdbx_seq_one_letter_code
_entity_poly.pdbx_strand_id
1 'polypeptide(L)'
;MLEEPGSPPAWLPKLLQEDFPERDEHNVIGPSALIRFAQACAALPLRTPQPFFNVGDDATLGAEWDIGLCHVAIQVGNDPAVDMLYVEVNDREIGEIPLNGNERVLASIMAKILPGSLVL
;
A
#
# COMPACT_ATOMS: atom_id res chain seq x y z
N MET A 1 -25.00 -10.30 8.76
CA MET A 1 -24.00 -9.29 9.16
C MET A 1 -23.38 -8.74 7.90
N LEU A 2 -23.74 -7.51 7.53
CA LEU A 2 -23.03 -6.79 6.47
C LEU A 2 -21.81 -6.20 7.16
N GLU A 3 -20.61 -6.65 6.81
CA GLU A 3 -19.35 -6.10 7.32
C GLU A 3 -19.33 -4.59 7.00
N GLU A 4 -19.06 -3.76 8.00
CA GLU A 4 -19.01 -2.31 7.82
C GLU A 4 -17.95 -1.94 6.78
N PRO A 5 -18.27 -1.13 5.76
CA PRO A 5 -17.27 -0.59 4.85
C PRO A 5 -16.44 0.43 5.62
N GLY A 6 -15.20 0.10 5.96
CA GLY A 6 -14.27 1.05 6.59
C GLY A 6 -13.23 0.47 7.55
N SER A 7 -13.30 -0.83 7.88
CA SER A 7 -12.24 -1.45 8.69
C SER A 7 -10.99 -1.69 7.84
N PRO A 8 -9.80 -1.19 8.25
CA PRO A 8 -8.55 -1.42 7.52
C PRO A 8 -8.19 -2.91 7.51
N PRO A 9 -7.29 -3.35 6.61
CA PRO A 9 -6.75 -4.71 6.63
C PRO A 9 -6.23 -5.12 8.00
N ALA A 10 -6.49 -6.37 8.40
CA ALA A 10 -6.18 -6.86 9.74
C ALA A 10 -4.69 -6.80 10.13
N TRP A 11 -3.79 -6.74 9.12
CA TRP A 11 -2.35 -6.62 9.34
C TRP A 11 -1.91 -5.18 9.65
N LEU A 12 -2.67 -4.15 9.23
CA LEU A 12 -2.25 -2.75 9.32
C LEU A 12 -2.02 -2.29 10.77
N PRO A 13 -2.90 -2.57 11.75
CA PRO A 13 -2.65 -2.19 13.13
C PRO A 13 -1.38 -2.81 13.72
N LYS A 14 -1.04 -4.05 13.33
CA LYS A 14 0.18 -4.73 13.79
C LYS A 14 1.43 -4.06 13.24
N LEU A 15 1.42 -3.70 11.95
CA LEU A 15 2.51 -2.97 11.32
C LEU A 15 2.75 -1.61 11.99
N LEU A 16 1.69 -0.87 12.30
CA LEU A 16 1.83 0.45 12.95
C LEU A 16 2.33 0.37 14.40
N GLN A 17 2.21 -0.80 15.05
CA GLN A 17 2.70 -1.06 16.41
C GLN A 17 4.13 -1.60 16.43
N GLU A 18 4.53 -2.30 15.38
CA GLU A 18 5.93 -2.63 15.13
C GLU A 18 6.59 -1.31 14.73
N ASP A 19 7.06 -0.53 15.71
CA ASP A 19 7.79 0.73 15.50
C ASP A 19 8.66 0.59 14.25
N PHE A 20 8.26 1.26 13.15
CA PHE A 20 9.01 1.23 11.89
C PHE A 20 10.47 1.45 12.25
N PRO A 21 11.37 0.52 11.90
CA PRO A 21 12.63 0.35 12.60
C PRO A 21 13.36 1.69 12.69
N GLU A 22 13.72 2.09 13.92
CA GLU A 22 14.51 3.28 14.26
C GLU A 22 15.95 3.25 13.68
N ARG A 23 16.17 2.72 12.48
CA ARG A 23 17.49 2.49 11.86
C ARG A 23 17.39 2.77 10.37
N ASP A 24 18.13 3.66 9.72
CA ASP A 24 19.47 4.20 9.99
C ASP A 24 19.50 5.73 9.80
N GLU A 25 20.55 6.35 10.36
CA GLU A 25 20.66 7.79 10.67
C GLU A 25 20.53 8.78 9.49
N HIS A 26 20.37 8.35 8.24
CA HIS A 26 20.11 9.21 7.08
C HIS A 26 18.94 8.60 6.29
N ASN A 27 17.81 9.34 6.15
CA ASN A 27 16.54 8.97 5.48
C ASN A 27 15.35 8.57 6.39
N VAL A 28 15.11 9.37 7.43
CA VAL A 28 13.98 9.19 8.36
C VAL A 28 12.63 9.44 7.66
N ILE A 29 11.71 8.48 7.74
CA ILE A 29 10.31 8.68 7.38
C ILE A 29 9.63 9.57 8.43
N GLY A 30 9.09 10.70 7.99
CA GLY A 30 8.40 11.65 8.84
C GLY A 30 7.01 11.15 9.25
N PRO A 31 6.48 11.62 10.40
CA PRO A 31 5.15 11.25 10.88
C PRO A 31 4.04 11.47 9.85
N SER A 32 4.14 12.52 9.03
CA SER A 32 3.17 12.81 7.98
C SER A 32 3.15 11.76 6.87
N ALA A 33 4.30 11.19 6.51
CA ALA A 33 4.39 10.11 5.52
C ALA A 33 3.78 8.82 6.08
N LEU A 34 4.09 8.47 7.34
CA LEU A 34 3.47 7.34 8.05
C LEU A 34 1.93 7.44 8.09
N ILE A 35 1.40 8.63 8.39
CA ILE A 35 -0.04 8.87 8.41
C ILE A 35 -0.66 8.64 7.03
N ARG A 36 -0.06 9.18 5.95
CA ARG A 36 -0.59 9.00 4.59
C ARG A 36 -0.49 7.55 4.12
N PHE A 37 0.61 6.87 4.45
CA PHE A 37 0.77 5.44 4.18
C PHE A 37 -0.32 4.62 4.88
N ALA A 38 -0.58 4.90 6.17
CA ALA A 38 -1.64 4.24 6.92
C ALA A 38 -3.03 4.52 6.32
N GLN A 39 -3.29 5.75 5.86
CA GLN A 39 -4.54 6.13 5.20
C GLN A 39 -4.74 5.37 3.89
N ALA A 40 -3.70 5.29 3.05
CA ALA A 40 -3.75 4.53 1.81
C ALA A 40 -4.02 3.04 2.07
N CYS A 41 -3.31 2.45 3.05
CA CYS A 41 -3.53 1.06 3.44
C CYS A 41 -4.92 0.82 4.04
N ALA A 42 -5.48 1.80 4.77
CA ALA A 42 -6.81 1.68 5.34
C ALA A 42 -7.93 1.72 4.30
N ALA A 43 -7.67 2.23 3.10
CA ALA A 43 -8.62 2.17 1.99
C ALA A 43 -8.73 0.77 1.36
N LEU A 44 -7.77 -0.12 1.63
CA LEU A 44 -7.73 -1.46 1.06
C LEU A 44 -8.87 -2.35 1.60
N PRO A 45 -9.37 -3.31 0.80
CA PRO A 45 -10.34 -4.30 1.28
C PRO A 45 -9.85 -5.05 2.53
N LEU A 46 -10.75 -5.37 3.46
CA LEU A 46 -10.42 -6.03 4.73
C LEU A 46 -9.63 -7.34 4.56
N ARG A 47 -9.90 -8.08 3.48
CA ARG A 47 -9.25 -9.37 3.17
C ARG A 47 -7.95 -9.24 2.37
N THR A 48 -7.43 -8.03 2.22
CA THR A 48 -6.13 -7.81 1.57
C THR A 48 -5.04 -8.53 2.36
N PRO A 49 -4.23 -9.39 1.73
CA PRO A 49 -3.12 -10.06 2.40
C PRO A 49 -2.08 -9.04 2.87
N GLN A 50 -1.24 -9.45 3.82
CA GLN A 50 -0.10 -8.64 4.24
C GLN A 50 0.87 -8.47 3.05
N PRO A 51 1.28 -7.25 2.70
CA PRO A 51 2.27 -7.02 1.63
C PRO A 51 3.68 -7.34 2.09
N PHE A 52 4.60 -7.33 1.12
CA PHE A 52 6.01 -7.08 1.38
C PHE A 52 6.22 -5.58 1.65
N PHE A 53 7.01 -5.25 2.68
CA PHE A 53 7.31 -3.86 3.06
C PHE A 53 8.79 -3.56 2.90
N ASN A 54 9.09 -2.36 2.42
CA ASN A 54 10.44 -1.84 2.29
C ASN A 54 10.48 -0.35 2.67
N VAL A 55 11.67 0.09 3.07
CA VAL A 55 12.01 1.50 3.16
C VAL A 55 13.08 1.76 2.11
N GLY A 56 12.79 2.63 1.16
CA GLY A 56 13.72 3.01 0.10
C GLY A 56 14.86 3.89 0.62
N ASP A 57 15.97 3.89 -0.12
CA ASP A 57 17.13 4.76 0.14
C ASP A 57 16.80 6.26 0.01
N ASP A 58 15.61 6.62 -0.46
CA ASP A 58 15.08 7.97 -0.63
C ASP A 58 14.09 8.38 0.48
N ALA A 59 14.03 7.63 1.58
CA ALA A 59 13.05 7.82 2.65
C ALA A 59 11.60 7.69 2.12
N THR A 60 11.35 6.64 1.33
CA THR A 60 9.99 6.24 0.96
C THR A 60 9.60 4.92 1.61
N LEU A 61 8.34 4.82 2.03
CA LEU A 61 7.70 3.59 2.49
C LEU A 61 7.03 2.91 1.31
N GLY A 62 7.35 1.64 1.08
CA GLY A 62 6.67 0.82 0.10
C GLY A 62 5.86 -0.31 0.73
N ALA A 63 4.73 -0.63 0.09
CA ALA A 63 3.99 -1.86 0.31
C ALA A 63 3.63 -2.47 -1.04
N GLU A 64 4.00 -3.74 -1.22
CA GLU A 64 3.94 -4.44 -2.50
C GLU A 64 3.19 -5.77 -2.37
N TRP A 65 2.37 -6.08 -3.37
CA TRP A 65 1.62 -7.32 -3.47
C TRP A 65 1.81 -7.95 -4.85
N ASP A 66 2.27 -9.21 -4.85
CA ASP A 66 2.22 -10.08 -6.01
C ASP A 66 0.99 -10.99 -5.90
N ILE A 67 -0.02 -10.71 -6.72
CA ILE A 67 -1.32 -11.37 -6.68
C ILE A 67 -1.64 -11.95 -8.06
N GLY A 68 -1.28 -13.23 -8.25
CA GLY A 68 -1.46 -13.91 -9.52
C GLY A 68 -0.59 -13.29 -10.61
N LEU A 69 -1.23 -12.63 -11.58
CA LEU A 69 -0.56 -11.96 -12.71
C LEU A 69 -0.42 -10.45 -12.50
N CYS A 70 -0.85 -9.94 -11.34
CA CYS A 70 -0.82 -8.53 -11.02
C CYS A 70 0.24 -8.26 -9.95
N HIS A 71 1.08 -7.26 -10.21
CA HIS A 71 1.89 -6.61 -9.18
C HIS A 71 1.24 -5.27 -8.84
N VAL A 72 1.06 -5.00 -7.55
CA VAL A 72 0.53 -3.72 -7.06
C VAL A 72 1.47 -3.21 -6.00
N ALA A 73 1.88 -1.95 -6.10
CA ALA A 73 2.70 -1.30 -5.10
C ALA A 73 2.13 0.07 -4.74
N ILE A 74 2.27 0.47 -3.48
CA ILE A 74 2.16 1.86 -3.06
C ILE A 74 3.52 2.32 -2.57
N GLN A 75 3.86 3.57 -2.86
CA GLN A 75 5.05 4.25 -2.38
C GLN A 75 4.61 5.56 -1.75
N VAL A 76 5.12 5.87 -0.55
CA VAL A 76 4.79 7.10 0.19
C VAL A 76 6.05 7.69 0.77
N GLY A 77 6.35 8.94 0.43
CA GLY A 77 7.58 9.62 0.88
C GLY A 77 7.32 10.76 1.84
N ASN A 78 8.40 11.41 2.27
CA ASN A 78 8.30 12.66 3.02
C ASN A 78 7.65 13.79 2.20
N ASP A 79 7.94 13.84 0.89
CA ASP A 79 7.28 14.72 -0.06
C ASP A 79 6.02 14.03 -0.62
N PRO A 80 4.80 14.58 -0.43
CA PRO A 80 3.59 14.02 -1.02
C PRO A 80 3.61 13.92 -2.55
N ALA A 81 4.51 14.64 -3.23
CA ALA A 81 4.67 14.56 -4.68
C ALA A 81 5.21 13.19 -5.16
N VAL A 82 5.83 12.41 -4.27
CA VAL A 82 6.33 11.06 -4.59
C VAL A 82 5.35 9.95 -4.16
N ASP A 83 4.18 10.31 -3.63
CA ASP A 83 3.19 9.32 -3.22
C ASP A 83 2.51 8.72 -4.45
N MET A 84 2.79 7.46 -4.74
CA MET A 84 2.44 6.80 -6.00
C MET A 84 1.83 5.42 -5.77
N LEU A 85 0.93 5.04 -6.68
CA LEU A 85 0.40 3.69 -6.87
C LEU A 85 0.94 3.15 -8.19
N TYR A 86 1.57 1.99 -8.13
CA TYR A 86 2.05 1.24 -9.29
C TYR A 86 1.19 0.00 -9.48
N VAL A 87 0.83 -0.27 -10.74
CA VAL A 87 0.11 -1.49 -11.12
C VAL A 87 0.70 -2.05 -12.40
N GLU A 88 1.11 -3.30 -12.33
CA GLU A 88 1.57 -4.07 -13.47
C GLU A 88 0.70 -5.30 -13.65
N VAL A 89 0.47 -5.69 -14.91
CA VAL A 89 -0.31 -6.89 -15.26
C VAL A 89 0.41 -7.65 -16.36
N ASN A 90 0.79 -8.90 -16.11
CA ASN A 90 1.61 -9.71 -17.02
C ASN A 90 2.91 -9.00 -17.45
N ASP A 91 3.69 -8.50 -16.49
CA ASP A 91 4.96 -7.78 -16.71
C ASP A 91 4.83 -6.54 -17.60
N ARG A 92 3.61 -6.02 -17.75
CA ARG A 92 3.32 -4.79 -18.46
C ARG A 92 2.86 -3.75 -17.45
N GLU A 93 3.67 -2.70 -17.30
CA GLU A 93 3.31 -1.52 -16.56
C GLU A 93 2.04 -0.90 -17.15
N ILE A 94 1.01 -0.80 -16.32
CA ILE A 94 -0.27 -0.17 -16.70
C ILE A 94 -0.19 1.34 -16.43
N GLY A 95 0.64 1.75 -15.48
CA GLY A 95 1.08 3.13 -15.27
C GLY A 95 1.26 3.48 -13.79
N GLU A 96 1.81 4.67 -13.57
CA GLU A 96 1.97 5.29 -12.26
C GLU A 96 0.80 6.25 -11.99
N ILE A 97 0.13 6.09 -10.84
CA ILE A 97 -1.02 6.91 -10.45
C ILE A 97 -0.67 7.66 -9.16
N PRO A 98 -0.77 8.99 -9.11
CA PRO A 98 -0.58 9.73 -7.87
C PRO A 98 -1.53 9.21 -6.78
N LEU A 99 -1.01 8.87 -5.60
CA LEU A 99 -1.81 8.27 -4.55
C LEU A 99 -2.75 9.29 -3.87
N ASN A 100 -2.30 10.55 -3.77
CA ASN A 100 -3.02 11.64 -3.12
C ASN A 100 -4.41 11.86 -3.76
N GLY A 101 -5.47 11.52 -3.03
CA GLY A 101 -6.86 11.63 -3.49
C GLY A 101 -7.34 10.48 -4.38
N ASN A 102 -6.49 9.49 -4.64
CA ASN A 102 -6.79 8.29 -5.43
C ASN A 102 -6.80 7.00 -4.59
N GLU A 103 -6.93 7.09 -3.27
CA GLU A 103 -7.00 5.92 -2.38
C GLU A 103 -8.22 5.04 -2.72
N ARG A 104 -9.30 5.64 -3.24
CA ARG A 104 -10.46 4.91 -3.76
C ARG A 104 -10.16 4.11 -5.03
N VAL A 105 -9.20 4.58 -5.84
CA VAL A 105 -8.75 3.88 -7.04
C VAL A 105 -7.94 2.66 -6.63
N LEU A 106 -7.00 2.82 -5.67
CA LEU A 106 -6.29 1.71 -5.03
C LEU A 106 -7.27 0.66 -4.49
N ALA A 107 -8.25 1.07 -3.69
CA ALA A 107 -9.28 0.19 -3.15
C ALA A 107 -10.04 -0.57 -4.24
N SER A 108 -10.41 0.13 -5.32
CA SER A 108 -11.15 -0.46 -6.44
C SER A 108 -10.31 -1.45 -7.25
N ILE A 109 -9.03 -1.17 -7.44
CA ILE A 109 -8.08 -2.08 -8.11
C ILE A 109 -7.92 -3.34 -7.28
N MET A 110 -7.61 -3.20 -5.99
CA MET A 110 -7.42 -4.33 -5.09
C MET A 110 -8.69 -5.18 -4.94
N ALA A 111 -9.87 -4.55 -4.85
CA ALA A 111 -11.15 -5.26 -4.81
C ALA A 111 -11.44 -6.05 -6.10
N LYS A 112 -10.87 -5.67 -7.25
CA LYS A 112 -10.99 -6.43 -8.51
C LYS A 112 -9.99 -7.58 -8.59
N ILE A 113 -8.78 -7.39 -8.07
CA ILE A 113 -7.70 -8.39 -8.18
C ILE A 113 -7.90 -9.53 -7.17
N LEU A 114 -8.23 -9.22 -5.92
CA LEU A 114 -8.32 -10.20 -4.84
C LEU A 114 -9.31 -11.36 -5.06
N PRO A 115 -10.51 -11.16 -5.65
CA PRO A 115 -11.39 -12.29 -5.96
C PRO A 115 -10.86 -13.18 -7.09
N GLY A 116 -10.13 -12.61 -8.06
CA GLY A 116 -9.58 -13.33 -9.21
C GLY A 116 -8.36 -14.18 -8.88
N SER A 117 -7.70 -13.90 -7.75
CA SER A 117 -6.48 -14.59 -7.33
C SER A 117 -6.70 -15.80 -6.43
N LEU A 118 -7.94 -16.03 -5.98
CA LEU A 118 -8.33 -17.23 -5.22
C LEU A 118 -8.55 -18.46 -6.13
N VAL A 119 -8.25 -18.34 -7.43
CA VAL A 119 -8.42 -19.38 -8.45
C VAL A 119 -7.09 -19.63 -9.16
N LEU A 120 -6.02 -19.95 -8.42
CA LEU A 120 -4.81 -20.59 -8.94
C LEU A 120 -4.33 -21.64 -7.94
#